data_AF-A0A671FPX6-F1
#
_entry.id   AF-A0A671FPX6-F1
#
_cell.length_a   1.000
_cell.length_b   1.000
_cell.length_c   1.000
_cell.angle_alpha   90.00
_cell.angle_beta   90.00
_cell.angle_gamma   90.00
#
_symmetry.space_group_name_H-M   'P 1'
#
loop_
_entity.id
_entity.type
_entity.pdbx_description
1 polymer ?
#
loop_
_entity_poly.entity_id
_entity_poly.type
_entity_poly.pdbx_seq_one_letter_code
_entity_poly.pdbx_strand_id
1 'polypeptide(L)'
;MLLLWGRLTWRKTCRKLSGMTFSSKANTLVVRQRRERSGAGGGVLLRYSSWPAPRTFHRECDMQLFGPRGEIKNPSVSPDGRSVGGCRIFINVAPQARIAIHGLATHMGTGTEGTGASYILIRDIQSLRTTTFRRQQALYWESEGSQAEIEFSQGFLETHGSLRGQYWTLQSRAQEPSRALP
;
A
#
# COMPACT_ATOMS: atom_id res chain seq x y z
N MET A 1 5.07 21.01 -18.85
CA MET A 1 5.35 19.56 -18.73
C MET A 1 4.21 18.89 -17.99
N LEU A 2 3.46 18.02 -18.67
CA LEU A 2 2.35 17.25 -18.10
C LEU A 2 2.92 15.96 -17.49
N LEU A 3 3.12 15.96 -16.17
CA LEU A 3 3.37 14.75 -15.42
C LEU A 3 2.05 13.99 -15.30
N LEU A 4 1.84 13.00 -16.17
CA LEU A 4 0.77 12.00 -16.04
C LEU A 4 1.09 11.08 -14.85
N TRP A 5 1.00 11.62 -13.63
CA TRP A 5 0.97 10.83 -12.42
C TRP A 5 -0.34 10.06 -12.40
N GLY A 6 -0.23 8.73 -12.49
CA GLY A 6 -1.25 7.70 -12.71
C GLY A 6 -2.72 8.12 -12.56
N ARG A 7 -3.51 7.95 -13.63
CA ARG A 7 -4.99 7.88 -13.79
C ARG A 7 -5.90 8.21 -12.59
N LEU A 8 -5.60 9.23 -11.80
CA LEU A 8 -6.48 9.75 -10.76
C LEU A 8 -7.35 10.81 -11.40
N THR A 9 -8.59 10.46 -11.71
CA THR A 9 -9.58 11.46 -12.15
C THR A 9 -9.97 12.29 -10.94
N TRP A 10 -9.31 13.44 -10.76
CA TRP A 10 -9.61 14.36 -9.67
C TRP A 10 -10.92 15.10 -9.95
N ARG A 11 -11.93 14.88 -9.09
CA ARG A 11 -13.14 15.71 -9.05
C ARG A 11 -13.10 16.58 -7.80
N LYS A 12 -13.10 17.90 -7.98
CA LYS A 12 -13.20 18.88 -6.90
C LYS A 12 -14.56 19.55 -6.94
N THR A 13 -15.27 19.56 -5.83
CA THR A 13 -16.55 20.27 -5.67
C THR A 13 -16.64 20.86 -4.27
N CYS A 14 -17.29 22.01 -4.15
CA CYS A 14 -17.55 22.71 -2.89
C CYS A 14 -19.06 22.90 -2.63
N ARG A 15 -19.91 22.17 -3.36
CA ARG A 15 -21.38 22.21 -3.23
C ARG A 15 -21.91 21.08 -2.34
N LYS A 16 -23.19 21.12 -1.97
CA LYS A 16 -23.87 20.06 -1.22
C LYS A 16 -23.69 18.72 -1.97
N LEU A 17 -23.03 17.75 -1.32
CA LEU A 17 -22.72 16.42 -1.85
C LEU A 17 -23.86 15.40 -1.65
N SER A 18 -24.93 15.78 -0.95
CA SER A 18 -26.04 14.90 -0.61
C SER A 18 -26.66 14.30 -1.87
N GLY A 19 -26.74 12.96 -1.94
CA GLY A 19 -27.32 12.23 -3.06
C GLY A 19 -26.39 12.03 -4.27
N MET A 20 -25.13 12.48 -4.21
CA MET A 20 -24.15 12.23 -5.27
C MET A 20 -23.47 10.88 -5.10
N THR A 21 -23.29 10.16 -6.21
CA THR A 21 -22.54 8.90 -6.26
C THR A 21 -21.29 9.08 -7.14
N PHE A 22 -20.15 8.61 -6.64
CA PHE A 22 -18.89 8.58 -7.38
C PHE A 22 -18.48 7.13 -7.62
N SER A 23 -18.18 6.78 -8.86
CA SER A 23 -17.69 5.44 -9.23
C SER A 23 -16.23 5.53 -9.67
N SER A 24 -15.37 4.70 -9.08
CA SER A 24 -13.99 4.54 -9.51
C SER A 24 -13.89 3.36 -10.49
N LYS A 25 -13.00 3.48 -11.49
CA LYS A 25 -12.57 2.33 -12.30
C LYS A 25 -11.46 1.52 -11.62
N ALA A 26 -10.91 2.04 -10.53
CA ALA A 26 -9.90 1.39 -9.70
C ALA A 26 -10.53 0.84 -8.42
N ASN A 27 -9.80 -0.06 -7.77
CA ASN A 27 -10.10 -0.64 -6.46
C ASN A 27 -9.86 0.32 -5.28
N THR A 28 -9.31 1.51 -5.53
CA THR A 28 -9.02 2.54 -4.53
C THR A 28 -9.70 3.87 -4.90
N LEU A 29 -10.24 4.56 -3.90
CA LEU A 29 -10.78 5.92 -4.00
C LEU A 29 -10.21 6.78 -2.87
N VAL A 30 -9.60 7.92 -3.22
CA VAL A 30 -9.06 8.88 -2.25
C VAL A 30 -10.00 10.07 -2.14
N VAL A 31 -10.46 10.37 -0.93
CA VAL A 31 -11.31 11.52 -0.65
C VAL A 31 -10.54 12.51 0.23
N ARG A 32 -10.51 13.78 -0.19
CA ARG A 32 -9.92 14.88 0.59
C ARG A 32 -10.95 15.97 0.81
N GLN A 33 -11.30 16.19 2.07
CA GLN A 33 -12.09 17.35 2.50
C GLN A 33 -11.14 18.47 2.97
N ARG A 34 -11.39 19.70 2.53
CA ARG A 34 -10.74 20.90 3.07
C ARG A 34 -11.82 21.76 3.71
N ARG A 35 -11.60 22.21 4.95
CA ARG A 35 -12.47 23.15 5.64
C ARG A 35 -11.98 24.57 5.40
N GLU A 36 -12.88 25.45 4.97
CA GLU A 36 -12.61 26.88 4.93
C GLU A 36 -12.93 27.50 6.30
N ARG A 37 -12.08 28.41 6.79
CA ARG A 37 -12.07 28.93 8.18
C ARG A 37 -13.42 29.47 8.66
N SER A 38 -14.29 29.88 7.73
CA SER A 38 -15.53 30.62 8.04
C SER A 38 -16.80 29.78 7.94
N GLY A 39 -16.71 28.48 7.62
CA GLY A 39 -17.89 27.62 7.41
C GLY A 39 -18.29 26.80 8.63
N ALA A 40 -19.45 27.10 9.21
CA ALA A 40 -20.18 26.23 10.13
C ALA A 40 -21.04 25.25 9.30
N GLY A 41 -20.48 24.09 8.95
CA GLY A 41 -21.18 23.05 8.20
C GLY A 41 -20.96 21.67 8.81
N GLY A 42 -21.98 20.81 8.77
CA GLY A 42 -22.04 19.49 9.44
C GLY A 42 -21.14 18.38 8.87
N GLY A 43 -20.08 18.71 8.13
CA GLY A 43 -19.18 17.72 7.53
C GLY A 43 -19.79 16.94 6.37
N VAL A 44 -19.23 15.76 6.08
CA VAL A 44 -19.70 14.85 5.02
C VAL A 44 -19.69 13.42 5.56
N LEU A 45 -20.79 12.70 5.37
CA LEU A 45 -20.87 11.25 5.60
C LEU A 45 -20.87 10.56 4.23
N LEU A 46 -19.97 9.58 4.06
CA LEU A 46 -19.84 8.81 2.83
C LEU A 46 -20.17 7.35 3.10
N ARG A 47 -20.93 6.74 2.18
CA ARG A 47 -21.15 5.29 2.13
C ARG A 47 -20.40 4.74 0.93
N TYR A 48 -19.72 3.61 1.09
CA TYR A 48 -19.00 2.92 0.03
C TYR A 48 -19.49 1.48 -0.15
N SER A 49 -19.35 0.96 -1.36
CA SER A 49 -19.60 -0.42 -1.73
C SER A 49 -18.69 -0.80 -2.89
N SER A 50 -18.27 -2.05 -2.95
CA SER A 50 -17.41 -2.58 -4.02
C SER A 50 -18.00 -3.86 -4.61
N TRP A 51 -17.75 -4.09 -5.89
CA TRP A 51 -18.10 -5.32 -6.60
C TRP A 51 -16.82 -5.99 -7.11
N PRO A 52 -16.77 -7.33 -7.18
CA PRO A 52 -15.66 -8.03 -7.83
C PRO A 52 -15.47 -7.56 -9.26
N ALA A 53 -14.21 -7.40 -9.70
CA ALA A 53 -13.91 -7.01 -11.06
C ALA A 53 -14.24 -8.15 -12.05
N PRO A 54 -14.80 -7.86 -13.24
CA PRO A 54 -15.12 -8.91 -14.23
C PRO A 54 -13.89 -9.64 -14.79
N ARG A 55 -12.69 -9.08 -14.61
CA ARG A 55 -11.41 -9.66 -15.02
C ARG A 55 -10.43 -9.61 -13.85
N THR A 56 -9.69 -10.70 -13.65
CA THR A 56 -8.63 -10.83 -12.65
C THR A 56 -7.33 -10.23 -13.19
N PHE A 57 -7.14 -8.92 -13.01
CA PHE A 57 -5.86 -8.25 -13.30
C PHE A 57 -4.83 -8.40 -12.16
N HIS A 58 -5.26 -8.94 -11.02
CA HIS A 58 -4.46 -9.21 -9.83
C HIS A 58 -4.37 -10.72 -9.64
N ARG A 59 -3.29 -11.19 -9.00
CA ARG A 59 -3.23 -12.58 -8.57
C ARG A 59 -4.19 -12.78 -7.41
N GLU A 60 -4.78 -13.96 -7.30
CA GLU A 60 -5.76 -14.28 -6.26
C GLU A 60 -5.21 -14.08 -4.84
N CYS A 61 -3.89 -14.17 -4.69
CA CYS A 61 -3.18 -13.98 -3.42
C CYS A 61 -2.73 -12.53 -3.14
N ASP A 62 -2.96 -11.58 -4.08
CA ASP A 62 -2.60 -10.18 -3.87
C ASP A 62 -3.50 -9.57 -2.78
N MET A 63 -2.91 -8.85 -1.82
CA MET A 63 -3.65 -8.21 -0.72
C MET A 63 -3.47 -6.70 -0.71
N GLN A 64 -4.46 -5.98 -0.18
CA GLN A 64 -4.39 -4.54 0.02
C GLN A 64 -4.63 -4.21 1.49
N LEU A 65 -3.74 -3.41 2.05
CA LEU A 65 -3.79 -2.94 3.43
C LEU A 65 -3.97 -1.42 3.44
N PHE A 66 -4.86 -0.95 4.30
CA PHE A 66 -5.23 0.45 4.41
C PHE A 66 -5.18 0.92 5.87
N GLY A 67 -5.12 2.24 6.06
CA GLY A 67 -5.18 2.84 7.39
C GLY A 67 -3.80 3.09 8.03
N PRO A 68 -3.77 3.70 9.22
CA PRO A 68 -2.54 4.23 9.80
C PRO A 68 -1.61 3.18 10.42
N ARG A 69 -2.09 1.94 10.60
CA ARG A 69 -1.36 0.79 11.12
C ARG A 69 -2.04 -0.51 10.71
N GLY A 70 -1.30 -1.60 10.65
CA GLY A 70 -1.85 -2.92 10.39
C GLY A 70 -0.80 -4.03 10.46
N GLU A 71 -1.26 -5.27 10.41
CA GLU A 71 -0.40 -6.45 10.40
C GLU A 71 -0.08 -6.88 8.97
N ILE A 72 1.14 -7.39 8.78
CA ILE A 72 1.59 -8.00 7.54
C ILE A 72 1.70 -9.51 7.81
N LYS A 73 0.91 -10.27 7.07
CA LYS A 73 0.89 -11.74 7.12
C LYS A 73 1.21 -12.29 5.74
N ASN A 74 1.61 -13.55 5.70
CA ASN A 74 1.78 -14.28 4.46
C ASN A 74 0.54 -14.20 3.57
N PRO A 75 0.69 -13.97 2.26
CA PRO A 75 -0.41 -14.11 1.32
C PRO A 75 -0.89 -15.57 1.28
N SER A 76 -2.20 -15.75 1.22
CA SER A 76 -2.83 -17.07 1.12
C SER A 76 -2.54 -17.65 -0.27
N VAL A 77 -1.81 -18.75 -0.35
CA VAL A 77 -1.63 -19.52 -1.59
C VAL A 77 -2.80 -20.50 -1.70
N SER A 78 -3.32 -20.70 -2.92
CA SER A 78 -4.38 -21.68 -3.15
C SER A 78 -3.92 -23.11 -2.79
N PRO A 79 -4.84 -24.01 -2.41
CA PRO A 79 -4.50 -25.37 -1.97
C PRO A 79 -3.72 -26.18 -3.01
N ASP A 80 -3.86 -25.85 -4.29
CA ASP A 80 -3.16 -26.51 -5.39
C ASP A 80 -1.66 -26.16 -5.47
N GLY A 81 -1.17 -25.28 -4.59
CA GLY A 81 0.26 -24.97 -4.42
C GLY A 81 0.92 -24.26 -5.61
N ARG A 82 0.15 -23.94 -6.65
CA ARG A 82 0.63 -23.34 -7.91
C ARG A 82 0.31 -21.85 -7.94
N SER A 83 1.05 -21.04 -7.20
CA SER A 83 1.10 -19.61 -7.52
C SER A 83 1.96 -19.43 -8.77
N VAL A 84 1.32 -19.27 -9.94
CA VAL A 84 2.04 -18.93 -11.19
C VAL A 84 2.58 -17.50 -11.03
N GLY A 85 3.81 -17.43 -10.55
CA GLY A 85 4.51 -16.24 -10.08
C GLY A 85 4.10 -15.76 -8.68
N GLY A 86 4.93 -14.89 -8.11
CA GLY A 86 4.83 -14.39 -6.74
C GLY A 86 3.55 -13.65 -6.34
N CYS A 87 3.39 -13.30 -5.06
CA CYS A 87 2.23 -12.57 -4.53
C CYS A 87 2.63 -11.17 -4.07
N ARG A 88 1.70 -10.22 -4.04
CA ARG A 88 1.98 -8.84 -3.62
C ARG A 88 1.06 -8.35 -2.53
N ILE A 89 1.60 -7.52 -1.65
CA ILE A 89 0.84 -6.74 -0.68
C ILE A 89 1.03 -5.27 -1.00
N PHE A 90 -0.07 -4.54 -1.16
CA PHE A 90 -0.07 -3.11 -1.37
C PHE A 90 -0.50 -2.41 -0.08
N ILE A 91 0.33 -1.51 0.44
CA ILE A 91 0.03 -0.70 1.62
C ILE A 91 -0.26 0.73 1.16
N ASN A 92 -1.47 1.22 1.44
CA ASN A 92 -1.88 2.58 1.13
C ASN A 92 -2.29 3.31 2.42
N VAL A 93 -1.51 4.34 2.78
CA VAL A 93 -1.80 5.19 3.94
C VAL A 93 -2.27 6.58 3.49
N ALA A 94 -2.56 7.46 4.45
CA ALA A 94 -2.95 8.83 4.14
C ALA A 94 -1.89 9.53 3.26
N PRO A 95 -2.25 10.33 2.26
CA PRO A 95 -1.29 10.93 1.31
C PRO A 95 -0.17 11.77 1.92
N GLN A 96 -0.40 12.32 3.12
CA GLN A 96 0.57 13.12 3.87
C GLN A 96 1.41 12.30 4.86
N ALA A 97 1.22 10.99 4.93
CA ALA A 97 1.95 10.10 5.83
C ALA A 97 3.01 9.31 5.05
N ARG A 98 4.06 8.94 5.78
CA ARG A 98 5.05 7.95 5.34
C ARG A 98 4.75 6.61 6.03
N ILE A 99 5.36 5.54 5.59
CA ILE A 99 5.15 4.18 6.08
C ILE A 99 6.44 3.70 6.71
N ALA A 100 6.35 3.16 7.92
CA ALA A 100 7.38 2.30 8.49
C ALA A 100 6.86 0.86 8.51
N ILE A 101 7.75 -0.08 8.22
CA ILE A 101 7.50 -1.51 8.24
C ILE A 101 8.54 -2.13 9.17
N HIS A 102 8.06 -2.95 10.10
CA HIS A 102 8.92 -3.82 10.89
C HIS A 102 8.41 -5.25 10.79
N GLY A 103 9.30 -6.19 10.52
CA GLY A 103 8.91 -7.59 10.39
C GLY A 103 10.06 -8.55 10.48
N LEU A 104 9.73 -9.82 10.58
CA LEU A 104 10.67 -10.92 10.59
C LEU A 104 10.33 -11.85 9.43
N ALA A 105 11.29 -12.02 8.53
CA ALA A 105 11.24 -13.04 7.50
C ALA A 105 11.97 -14.29 7.99
N THR A 106 11.31 -15.44 7.97
CA THR A 106 11.86 -16.74 8.36
C THR A 106 11.72 -17.75 7.23
N HIS A 107 12.56 -18.79 7.24
CA HIS A 107 12.44 -19.91 6.29
C HIS A 107 12.61 -19.47 4.81
N MET A 108 13.54 -18.55 4.57
CA MET A 108 13.94 -18.19 3.20
C MET A 108 14.80 -19.33 2.63
N GLY A 109 14.31 -20.00 1.59
CA GLY A 109 15.02 -21.11 0.96
C GLY A 109 16.41 -20.74 0.47
N THR A 110 17.30 -21.72 0.37
CA THR A 110 18.70 -21.55 -0.04
C THR A 110 18.90 -21.34 -1.54
N GLY A 111 17.80 -21.28 -2.33
CA GLY A 111 17.84 -21.06 -3.77
C GLY A 111 18.34 -19.65 -4.09
N THR A 112 19.64 -19.53 -4.39
CA THR A 112 20.31 -18.24 -4.59
C THR A 112 20.20 -17.70 -6.02
N GLU A 113 19.86 -18.53 -7.02
CA GLU A 113 19.85 -18.11 -8.44
C GLU A 113 18.77 -18.80 -9.29
N GLY A 114 18.38 -18.13 -10.39
CA GLY A 114 17.39 -18.60 -11.36
C GLY A 114 15.94 -18.20 -11.07
N THR A 115 14.99 -18.81 -11.78
CA THR A 115 13.53 -18.60 -11.63
C THR A 115 12.97 -19.08 -10.28
N GLY A 116 13.75 -19.83 -9.49
CA GLY A 116 13.41 -20.31 -8.16
C GLY A 116 14.00 -19.51 -6.99
N ALA A 117 14.56 -18.32 -7.25
CA ALA A 117 15.17 -17.52 -6.19
C ALA A 117 14.14 -17.07 -5.14
N SER A 118 14.45 -17.33 -3.85
CA SER A 118 13.58 -17.00 -2.72
C SER A 118 13.92 -15.61 -2.16
N TYR A 119 13.01 -14.65 -2.33
CA TYR A 119 13.16 -13.29 -1.84
C TYR A 119 11.82 -12.61 -1.49
N ILE A 120 11.93 -11.57 -0.66
CA ILE A 120 10.92 -10.54 -0.45
C ILE A 120 11.49 -9.22 -0.98
N LEU A 121 10.70 -8.46 -1.74
CA LEU A 121 11.09 -7.15 -2.24
C LEU A 121 10.10 -6.10 -1.73
N ILE A 122 10.62 -5.06 -1.09
CA ILE A 122 9.82 -3.90 -0.68
C ILE A 122 10.13 -2.75 -1.62
N ARG A 123 9.10 -2.17 -2.25
CA ARG A 123 9.19 -1.05 -3.18
C ARG A 123 8.42 0.15 -2.64
N ASP A 124 9.08 1.29 -2.56
CA ASP A 124 8.41 2.57 -2.41
C ASP A 124 7.82 2.99 -3.77
N ILE A 125 6.52 3.24 -3.84
CA ILE A 125 5.88 3.59 -5.12
C ILE A 125 6.18 5.03 -5.56
N GLN A 126 6.46 5.92 -4.61
CA GLN A 126 6.76 7.32 -4.90
C GLN A 126 8.19 7.49 -5.41
N SER A 127 9.18 6.91 -4.74
CA SER A 127 10.60 7.02 -5.14
C SER A 127 11.06 5.90 -6.07
N LEU A 128 10.24 4.86 -6.23
CA LEU A 128 10.60 3.60 -6.91
C LEU A 128 11.79 2.87 -6.27
N ARG A 129 12.20 3.27 -5.06
CA ARG A 129 13.29 2.61 -4.33
C ARG A 129 12.88 1.20 -3.96
N THR A 130 13.71 0.24 -4.34
CA THR A 130 13.52 -1.17 -4.00
C THR A 130 14.52 -1.62 -2.94
N THR A 131 14.09 -2.52 -2.07
CA THR A 131 14.94 -3.17 -1.08
C THR A 131 14.61 -4.66 -1.07
N THR A 132 15.60 -5.49 -1.39
CA THR A 132 15.41 -6.94 -1.53
C THR A 132 16.01 -7.67 -0.34
N PHE A 133 15.24 -8.59 0.21
CA PHE A 133 15.57 -9.43 1.36
C PHE A 133 15.63 -10.88 0.86
N ARG A 134 16.78 -11.53 1.00
CA ARG A 134 17.02 -12.91 0.53
C ARG A 134 17.39 -13.89 1.64
N ARG A 135 17.56 -13.39 2.87
CA ARG A 135 17.95 -14.19 4.03
C ARG A 135 16.97 -13.97 5.16
N GLN A 136 16.90 -14.95 6.05
CA GLN A 136 16.18 -14.79 7.31
C GLN A 136 16.78 -13.63 8.09
N GLN A 137 15.99 -12.57 8.28
CA GLN A 137 16.39 -11.38 9.00
C GLN A 137 15.17 -10.62 9.51
N ALA A 138 15.35 -9.95 10.65
CA ALA A 138 14.47 -8.87 11.04
C ALA A 138 14.73 -7.68 10.09
N LEU A 139 13.67 -7.03 9.66
CA LEU A 139 13.75 -5.88 8.77
C LEU A 139 13.05 -4.69 9.40
N TYR A 140 13.68 -3.53 9.23
CA TYR A 140 13.08 -2.22 9.41
C TYR A 140 13.20 -1.46 8.10
N TRP A 141 12.10 -0.90 7.63
CA TRP A 141 12.06 -0.18 6.36
C TRP A 141 11.14 1.02 6.47
N GLU A 142 11.54 2.14 5.88
CA GLU A 142 10.72 3.35 5.78
C GLU A 142 10.55 3.75 4.31
N SER A 143 9.34 4.18 3.97
CA SER A 143 9.05 4.85 2.70
C SER A 143 9.33 6.35 2.79
N GLU A 144 9.52 6.99 1.64
CA GLU A 144 9.42 8.43 1.41
C GLU A 144 7.97 8.84 1.11
N GLY A 145 7.17 7.93 0.57
CA GLY A 145 5.77 8.19 0.18
C GLY A 145 4.70 7.48 1.00
N SER A 146 3.44 7.68 0.60
CA SER A 146 2.27 7.09 1.26
C SER A 146 1.87 5.72 0.73
N GLN A 147 2.69 5.13 -0.14
CA GLN A 147 2.40 3.87 -0.83
C GLN A 147 3.63 2.97 -0.87
N ALA A 148 3.44 1.71 -0.51
CA ALA A 148 4.47 0.68 -0.58
C ALA A 148 3.91 -0.62 -1.17
N GLU A 149 4.74 -1.34 -1.90
CA GLU A 149 4.45 -2.67 -2.43
C GLU A 149 5.45 -3.67 -1.86
N ILE A 150 4.96 -4.79 -1.34
CA ILE A 150 5.77 -5.92 -0.89
C ILE A 150 5.50 -7.07 -1.84
N GLU A 151 6.53 -7.51 -2.55
CA GLU A 151 6.49 -8.67 -3.44
C GLU A 151 7.13 -9.88 -2.76
N PHE A 152 6.42 -10.99 -2.78
CA PHE A 152 6.89 -12.31 -2.37
C PHE A 152 7.16 -13.10 -3.64
N SER A 153 8.42 -13.47 -3.87
CA SER A 153 8.79 -14.31 -5.01
C SER A 153 8.06 -15.66 -4.99
N GLN A 154 7.93 -16.29 -6.16
CA GLN A 154 7.37 -17.64 -6.25
C GLN A 154 8.18 -18.64 -5.39
N GLY A 155 9.52 -18.60 -5.46
CA GLY A 155 10.38 -19.46 -4.65
C GLY A 155 10.18 -19.26 -3.14
N PHE A 156 9.86 -18.05 -2.68
CA PHE A 156 9.53 -17.81 -1.25
C PHE A 156 8.24 -18.50 -0.82
N LEU A 157 7.22 -18.50 -1.69
CA LEU A 157 5.93 -19.12 -1.42
C LEU A 157 6.04 -20.65 -1.47
N GLU A 158 6.77 -21.20 -2.45
CA GLU A 158 6.99 -22.64 -2.61
C GLU A 158 7.81 -23.23 -1.45
N THR A 159 8.76 -22.48 -0.88
CA THR A 159 9.53 -22.92 0.29
C THR A 159 8.78 -22.73 1.62
N HIS A 160 7.50 -22.36 1.58
CA HIS A 160 6.70 -22.01 2.76
C HIS A 160 7.38 -20.96 3.66
N GLY A 161 8.08 -20.00 3.03
CA GLY A 161 8.69 -18.88 3.74
C GLY A 161 7.62 -18.09 4.49
N SER A 162 7.95 -17.55 5.65
CA SER A 162 7.02 -16.74 6.44
C SER A 162 7.51 -15.32 6.63
N LEU A 163 6.62 -14.34 6.42
CA LEU A 163 6.80 -12.96 6.84
C LEU A 163 5.70 -12.63 7.83
N ARG A 164 6.11 -12.26 9.04
CA ARG A 164 5.22 -11.67 10.03
C ARG A 164 5.76 -10.29 10.38
N GLY A 165 4.90 -9.29 10.26
CA GLY A 165 5.29 -7.92 10.56
C GLY A 165 4.11 -7.02 10.85
N GLN A 166 4.42 -5.76 11.05
CA GLN A 166 3.46 -4.68 11.21
C GLN A 166 3.95 -3.47 10.44
N TYR A 167 3.01 -2.66 9.98
CA TYR A 167 3.31 -1.34 9.45
C TYR A 167 2.58 -0.28 10.25
N TRP A 168 3.12 0.94 10.23
CA TRP A 168 2.49 2.12 10.78
C TRP A 168 2.87 3.37 10.02
N THR A 169 2.08 4.42 10.22
CA THR A 169 2.31 5.72 9.62
C THR A 169 3.34 6.51 10.42
N LEU A 170 4.28 7.11 9.71
CA LEU A 170 5.17 8.15 10.21
C LEU A 170 4.60 9.51 9.79
N GLN A 171 4.76 10.52 10.64
CA GLN A 171 4.45 11.89 10.24
C GLN A 171 5.40 12.34 9.13
N SER A 172 4.87 12.97 8.07
CA SER A 172 5.70 13.58 7.04
C SER A 172 6.53 14.72 7.65
N ARG A 173 7.78 14.86 7.21
CA ARG A 173 8.68 15.97 7.59
C ARG A 173 8.17 17.36 7.15
N ALA A 174 7.04 17.45 6.44
CA ALA A 174 6.45 18.72 6.02
C ALA A 174 5.39 19.24 7.01
N GLN A 175 5.80 19.47 8.27
CA GLN A 175 5.18 20.49 9.13
C GLN A 175 6.12 20.80 10.31
N GLU A 176 7.30 21.34 10.05
CA GLU A 176 7.80 22.38 10.96
C GLU A 176 6.93 23.62 10.69
N PRO A 177 6.14 24.10 11.67
CA PRO A 177 5.69 25.48 11.61
C PRO A 177 6.97 26.31 11.60
N SER A 178 7.15 27.14 10.58
CA SER A 178 8.11 28.25 10.66
C SER A 178 7.88 28.92 12.01
N ARG A 179 8.81 28.70 12.95
CA ARG A 179 8.92 29.51 14.15
C ARG A 179 9.33 30.88 13.64
N ALA A 180 8.33 31.70 13.31
CA ALA A 180 8.51 33.14 13.32
C ALA A 180 8.91 33.48 14.76
N LEU A 181 10.21 33.68 14.97
CA LEU A 181 10.75 34.28 16.18
C LEU A 181 10.35 35.77 16.19
N PRO A 182 10.14 36.34 17.39
CA PRO A 182 9.52 37.65 17.60
C PRO A 182 10.31 38.82 17.00
#